data_AF-A0A2G6VMI6-F1
#
_entry.id   AF-A0A2G6VMI6-F1
#
_cell.length_a   1.000
_cell.length_b   1.000
_cell.length_c   1.000
_cell.angle_alpha   90.00
_cell.angle_beta   90.00
_cell.angle_gamma   90.00
#
_symmetry.space_group_name_H-M   'P 1'
#
loop_
_entity.id
_entity.type
_entity.pdbx_description
1 polymer ?
#
loop_
_entity_poly.entity_id
_entity_poly.type
_entity_poly.pdbx_seq_one_letter_code
_entity_poly.pdbx_strand_id
1 'polypeptide(L)'
;MRFTCSILFLLMISFSSIAQVTPKENQEIGYILTEKDSILNDTIQLPEIIVSKGQKLSPEEQKQFQILQNRVYKVYPYAKLASDRLTALNKGMARLNSNREKKKYFKIVEDYLNNEFEDRLKKLSRKQGQILVKLIHRQTGITTYELIKTLKSGFKAFVSNTTANLFDISLKTEYKPYEVNEDYLIETILVRAFESGRLLNQTPANPVDYDNLMEHWEAKAKAINKK
;
A
#
# COMPACT_ATOMS: atom_id res chain seq x y z
N MET A 1 46.82 -55.94 6.96
CA MET A 1 46.33 -54.65 7.53
C MET A 1 47.01 -53.44 6.86
N ARG A 2 46.81 -53.21 5.55
CA ARG A 2 47.44 -52.06 4.85
C ARG A 2 46.51 -51.26 3.93
N PHE A 3 45.25 -51.68 3.78
CA PHE A 3 44.29 -51.03 2.88
C PHE A 3 43.09 -50.38 3.58
N THR A 4 42.98 -50.48 4.91
CA THR A 4 41.88 -49.87 5.68
C THR A 4 42.11 -48.39 6.01
N CYS A 5 43.37 -47.92 6.03
CA CYS A 5 43.66 -46.49 6.25
C CYS A 5 43.36 -45.62 5.03
N SER A 6 43.50 -46.13 3.80
CA SER A 6 43.27 -45.34 2.59
C SER A 6 41.79 -45.03 2.34
N ILE A 7 40.87 -45.84 2.87
CA ILE A 7 39.43 -45.62 2.75
C ILE A 7 38.93 -44.55 3.75
N LEU A 8 39.59 -44.41 4.91
CA LEU A 8 39.25 -43.39 5.90
C LEU A 8 39.67 -41.97 5.45
N PHE A 9 40.73 -41.87 4.65
CA PHE A 9 41.22 -40.58 4.13
C PHE A 9 40.34 -40.02 3.00
N LEU A 10 39.69 -40.90 2.22
CA LEU A 10 38.81 -40.50 1.11
C LEU A 10 37.41 -40.03 1.57
N LEU A 11 37.04 -40.30 2.83
CA LEU A 11 35.77 -39.87 3.42
C LEU A 11 35.81 -38.44 4.00
N MET A 12 37.00 -37.86 4.17
CA MET A 12 37.18 -36.52 4.76
C MET A 12 37.29 -35.38 3.73
N ILE A 13 37.27 -35.67 2.43
CA ILE A 13 37.37 -34.66 1.36
C ILE A 13 35.97 -34.20 0.89
N SER A 14 34.90 -34.88 1.27
CA SER A 14 33.54 -34.61 0.78
C SER A 14 32.77 -33.50 1.54
N PHE A 15 33.42 -32.72 2.41
CA PHE A 15 32.74 -31.73 3.26
C PHE A 15 33.15 -30.27 3.06
N SER A 16 33.65 -29.92 1.88
CA SER A 16 33.90 -28.52 1.51
C SER A 16 32.91 -28.02 0.46
N SER A 17 31.64 -27.98 0.81
CA SER A 17 30.64 -27.19 0.08
C SER A 17 30.71 -25.74 0.57
N ILE A 18 31.47 -24.90 -0.13
CA ILE A 18 31.45 -23.45 0.06
C ILE A 18 30.18 -22.92 -0.60
N ALA A 19 29.12 -22.74 0.19
CA ALA A 19 27.93 -22.00 -0.21
C ALA A 19 28.18 -20.50 0.03
N GLN A 20 28.97 -19.86 -0.83
CA GLN A 20 29.09 -18.41 -0.83
C GLN A 20 28.03 -17.82 -1.76
N VAL A 21 26.99 -17.23 -1.18
CA VAL A 21 26.02 -16.43 -1.93
C VAL A 21 26.71 -15.11 -2.30
N THR A 22 27.06 -14.94 -3.56
CA THR A 22 27.45 -13.63 -4.10
C THR A 22 26.25 -12.69 -4.01
N PRO A 23 26.39 -11.45 -3.49
CA PRO A 23 25.28 -10.51 -3.50
C PRO A 23 24.95 -10.17 -4.95
N LYS A 24 23.75 -10.54 -5.41
CA LYS A 24 23.25 -10.08 -6.71
C LYS A 24 22.90 -8.61 -6.59
N GLU A 25 23.69 -7.80 -7.27
CA GLU A 25 23.37 -6.42 -7.60
C GLU A 25 22.08 -6.37 -8.44
N ASN A 26 21.15 -5.49 -8.07
CA ASN A 26 19.91 -5.16 -8.79
C ASN A 26 18.97 -6.32 -9.15
N GLN A 27 18.42 -7.00 -8.15
CA GLN A 27 17.10 -7.61 -8.32
C GLN A 27 16.03 -6.58 -7.94
N GLU A 28 15.35 -6.05 -8.95
CA GLU A 28 14.05 -5.39 -8.77
C GLU A 28 13.22 -6.24 -7.78
N ILE A 29 12.79 -5.63 -6.67
CA ILE A 29 11.95 -6.29 -5.68
C ILE A 29 10.56 -6.46 -6.30
N GLY A 30 10.45 -7.43 -7.20
CA GLY A 30 9.20 -7.93 -7.75
C GLY A 30 8.52 -8.75 -6.68
N TYR A 31 7.66 -8.12 -5.89
CA TYR A 31 6.73 -8.84 -5.03
C TYR A 31 5.70 -9.53 -5.94
N ILE A 32 5.95 -10.79 -6.30
CA ILE A 32 4.88 -11.67 -6.75
C ILE A 32 4.11 -12.04 -5.48
N LEU A 33 3.00 -11.36 -5.25
CA LEU A 33 2.05 -11.71 -4.20
C LEU A 33 1.41 -13.05 -4.55
N THR A 34 2.04 -14.16 -4.16
CA THR A 34 1.40 -15.48 -4.15
C THR A 34 0.32 -15.50 -3.08
N GLU A 35 -0.89 -15.90 -3.45
CA GLU A 35 -2.13 -15.80 -2.66
C GLU A 35 -2.17 -16.66 -1.38
N LYS A 36 -1.02 -17.14 -0.87
CA LYS A 36 -0.97 -18.15 0.19
C LYS A 36 -0.01 -17.90 1.36
N ASP A 37 0.52 -16.70 1.52
CA ASP A 37 1.27 -16.34 2.74
C ASP A 37 0.48 -15.32 3.57
N SER A 38 -0.57 -15.81 4.21
CA SER A 38 -1.09 -15.18 5.41
C SER A 38 -0.55 -15.97 6.59
N ILE A 39 0.21 -15.27 7.44
CA ILE A 39 0.75 -15.75 8.72
C ILE A 39 1.95 -16.68 8.51
N LEU A 40 3.17 -16.18 8.69
CA LEU A 40 4.23 -16.85 9.46
C LEU A 40 5.43 -15.89 9.62
N ASN A 41 5.71 -15.59 10.88
CA ASN A 41 6.95 -15.03 11.44
C ASN A 41 7.63 -13.86 10.73
N ASP A 42 7.22 -12.66 11.12
CA ASP A 42 8.14 -11.54 11.25
C ASP A 42 7.97 -11.00 12.68
N THR A 43 8.71 -11.57 13.65
CA THR A 43 8.81 -11.01 15.00
C THR A 43 9.72 -9.78 14.93
N ILE A 44 9.25 -8.74 14.24
CA ILE A 44 9.85 -7.43 14.31
C ILE A 44 9.37 -6.82 15.63
N GLN A 45 10.30 -6.64 16.56
CA GLN A 45 10.04 -5.84 17.76
C GLN A 45 9.66 -4.44 17.30
N LEU A 46 8.37 -4.12 17.45
CA LEU A 46 7.84 -2.83 17.06
C LEU A 46 8.38 -1.76 18.02
N PRO A 47 9.02 -0.69 17.54
CA PRO A 47 9.32 0.45 18.37
C PRO A 47 8.00 1.04 18.89
N GLU A 48 7.95 1.28 20.19
CA GLU A 48 6.81 1.91 20.88
C GLU A 48 6.41 3.18 20.12
N ILE A 49 5.16 3.23 19.65
CA ILE A 49 4.68 4.38 18.89
C ILE A 49 4.44 5.52 19.88
N ILE A 50 5.41 6.41 19.97
CA ILE A 50 5.30 7.66 20.70
C ILE A 50 4.43 8.60 19.85
N VAL A 51 3.10 8.60 20.06
CA VAL A 51 2.15 9.49 19.35
C VAL A 51 2.26 10.95 19.85
N SER A 52 2.95 11.16 20.97
CA SER A 52 3.44 12.47 21.41
C SER A 52 4.62 12.20 22.34
N LYS A 53 5.74 12.92 22.17
CA LYS A 53 6.96 12.74 23.00
C LYS A 53 6.60 12.53 24.49
N GLY A 54 6.66 11.29 24.97
CA GLY A 54 6.48 10.92 26.38
C GLY A 54 5.19 10.22 26.81
N GLN A 55 4.18 10.02 25.95
CA GLN A 55 2.97 9.26 26.33
C GLN A 55 3.04 7.80 25.87
N LYS A 56 3.01 6.87 26.84
CA LYS A 56 2.88 5.43 26.55
C LYS A 56 1.47 5.15 26.04
N LEU A 57 1.36 4.54 24.87
CA LEU A 57 0.09 4.02 24.38
C LEU A 57 -0.40 2.88 25.28
N SER A 58 -1.69 2.84 25.54
CA SER A 58 -2.32 1.66 26.15
C SER A 58 -2.13 0.42 25.26
N PRO A 59 -2.17 -0.80 25.83
CA PRO A 59 -2.06 -2.03 25.05
C PRO A 59 -3.08 -2.12 23.91
N GLU A 60 -4.29 -1.58 24.11
CA GLU A 60 -5.33 -1.55 23.10
C GLU A 60 -4.98 -0.61 21.94
N GLU A 61 -4.50 0.60 22.23
CA GLU A 61 -4.10 1.57 21.21
C GLU A 61 -2.91 1.06 20.39
N GLN A 62 -1.93 0.42 21.06
CA GLN A 62 -0.81 -0.23 20.37
C GLN A 62 -1.31 -1.29 19.38
N LYS A 63 -2.25 -2.13 19.83
CA LYS A 63 -2.86 -3.16 18.98
C LYS A 63 -3.60 -2.55 17.78
N GLN A 64 -4.36 -1.48 17.99
CA GLN A 64 -5.05 -0.79 16.89
C GLN A 64 -4.08 -0.19 15.88
N PHE A 65 -2.99 0.43 16.36
CA PHE A 65 -1.96 0.97 15.48
C PHE A 65 -1.28 -0.14 14.65
N GLN A 66 -0.91 -1.27 15.26
CA GLN A 66 -0.32 -2.41 14.54
C GLN A 66 -1.27 -2.95 13.47
N ILE A 67 -2.57 -3.05 13.77
CA ILE A 67 -3.58 -3.44 12.81
C ILE A 67 -3.63 -2.45 11.63
N LEU A 68 -3.60 -1.14 11.90
CA LEU A 68 -3.57 -0.11 10.86
C LEU A 68 -2.30 -0.22 10.01
N GLN A 69 -1.14 -0.36 10.65
CA GLN A 69 0.16 -0.53 9.99
C GLN A 69 0.16 -1.73 9.02
N ASN A 70 -0.29 -2.89 9.48
CA ASN A 70 -0.40 -4.08 8.65
C ASN A 70 -1.34 -3.87 7.44
N ARG A 71 -2.44 -3.13 7.63
CA ARG A 71 -3.34 -2.77 6.53
C ARG A 71 -2.66 -1.83 5.54
N VAL A 72 -1.95 -0.80 6.01
CA VAL A 72 -1.21 0.13 5.13
C VAL A 72 -0.17 -0.61 4.30
N TYR A 73 0.64 -1.47 4.92
CA TYR A 73 1.67 -2.24 4.21
C TYR A 73 1.09 -3.19 3.18
N LYS A 74 -0.03 -3.87 3.50
CA LYS A 74 -0.71 -4.73 2.53
C LYS A 74 -1.30 -3.92 1.37
N VAL A 75 -1.87 -2.76 1.64
CA VAL A 75 -2.68 -2.01 0.67
C VAL A 75 -1.84 -1.11 -0.23
N TYR A 76 -0.75 -0.52 0.29
CA TYR A 76 0.04 0.48 -0.42
C TYR A 76 0.56 0.02 -1.80
N PRO A 77 1.09 -1.19 -1.99
CA PRO A 77 1.54 -1.64 -3.31
C PRO A 77 0.41 -1.64 -4.36
N TYR A 78 -0.81 -1.99 -3.96
CA TYR A 78 -1.98 -1.93 -4.84
C TYR A 78 -2.38 -0.49 -5.12
N ALA A 79 -2.32 0.41 -4.12
CA ALA A 79 -2.63 1.82 -4.26
C ALA A 79 -1.69 2.52 -5.25
N LYS A 80 -0.38 2.27 -5.14
CA LYS A 80 0.64 2.78 -6.06
C LYS A 80 0.33 2.36 -7.50
N LEU A 81 0.15 1.06 -7.72
CA LEU A 81 -0.13 0.53 -9.06
C LEU A 81 -1.46 1.05 -9.63
N ALA A 82 -2.50 1.15 -8.81
CA ALA A 82 -3.78 1.71 -9.23
C ALA A 82 -3.66 3.19 -9.61
N SER A 83 -2.95 3.98 -8.81
CA SER A 83 -2.72 5.40 -9.06
C SER A 83 -1.99 5.62 -10.38
N ASP A 84 -0.94 4.85 -10.63
CA ASP A 84 -0.16 4.92 -11.88
C ASP A 84 -1.02 4.58 -13.10
N ARG A 85 -1.77 3.47 -13.03
CA ARG A 85 -2.63 2.99 -14.13
C ARG A 85 -3.77 3.96 -14.41
N LEU A 86 -4.53 4.37 -13.39
CA LEU A 86 -5.65 5.29 -13.55
C LEU A 86 -5.19 6.66 -14.06
N THR A 87 -4.05 7.14 -13.60
CA THR A 87 -3.46 8.41 -14.07
C THR A 87 -3.02 8.29 -15.53
N ALA A 88 -2.33 7.20 -15.90
CA ALA A 88 -1.90 6.97 -17.29
C ALA A 88 -3.10 6.86 -18.23
N LEU A 89 -4.14 6.13 -17.82
CA LEU A 89 -5.37 5.97 -18.59
C LEU A 89 -6.11 7.30 -18.76
N ASN A 90 -6.26 8.10 -17.70
CA ASN A 90 -6.89 9.42 -17.80
C ASN A 90 -6.09 10.37 -18.71
N LYS A 91 -4.75 10.38 -18.59
CA LYS A 91 -3.87 11.17 -19.48
C LYS A 91 -3.99 10.73 -20.95
N GLY A 92 -4.09 9.43 -21.20
CA GLY A 92 -4.28 8.90 -22.55
C GLY A 92 -5.63 9.29 -23.14
N MET A 93 -6.71 9.13 -22.38
CA MET A 93 -8.07 9.53 -22.78
C MET A 93 -8.15 11.03 -23.13
N ALA A 94 -7.51 11.89 -22.33
CA ALA A 94 -7.51 13.33 -22.53
C ALA A 94 -6.84 13.78 -23.85
N ARG A 95 -5.98 12.95 -24.44
CA ARG A 95 -5.27 13.25 -25.71
C ARG A 95 -6.05 12.82 -26.95
N LEU A 96 -7.17 12.10 -26.81
CA LEU A 96 -7.93 11.56 -27.93
C LEU A 96 -8.88 12.62 -28.49
N ASN A 97 -8.88 12.76 -29.82
CA ASN A 97 -9.72 13.75 -30.50
C ASN A 97 -10.98 13.10 -31.10
N SER A 98 -10.85 11.87 -31.64
CA SER A 98 -11.97 11.18 -32.29
C SER A 98 -12.85 10.40 -31.32
N ASN A 99 -14.16 10.42 -31.55
CA ASN A 99 -15.13 9.62 -30.80
C ASN A 99 -14.85 8.11 -30.91
N ARG A 100 -14.32 7.64 -32.05
CA ARG A 100 -13.99 6.21 -32.25
C ARG A 100 -12.82 5.78 -31.35
N GLU A 101 -11.80 6.62 -31.25
CA GLU A 101 -10.64 6.38 -30.39
C GLU A 101 -11.03 6.42 -28.92
N LYS A 102 -11.81 7.43 -28.51
CA LYS A 102 -12.37 7.54 -27.15
C LYS A 102 -13.15 6.29 -26.77
N LYS A 103 -13.97 5.75 -27.68
CA LYS A 103 -14.72 4.51 -27.43
C LYS A 103 -13.81 3.29 -27.24
N LYS A 104 -12.76 3.14 -28.06
CA LYS A 104 -11.79 2.05 -27.90
C LYS A 104 -11.04 2.17 -26.58
N TYR A 105 -10.58 3.37 -26.25
CA TYR A 105 -9.84 3.62 -25.02
C TYR A 105 -10.71 3.44 -23.78
N PHE A 106 -11.96 3.88 -23.85
CA PHE A 106 -12.94 3.66 -22.78
C PHE A 106 -13.05 2.19 -22.42
N LYS A 107 -13.09 1.30 -23.42
CA LYS A 107 -13.19 -0.14 -23.19
C LYS A 107 -11.98 -0.68 -22.42
N ILE A 108 -10.78 -0.19 -22.74
CA ILE A 108 -9.54 -0.55 -22.01
C ILE A 108 -9.64 -0.13 -20.54
N VAL A 109 -10.12 1.08 -20.26
CA VAL A 109 -10.26 1.56 -18.88
C VAL A 109 -11.32 0.75 -18.13
N GLU A 110 -12.46 0.48 -18.76
CA GLU A 110 -13.53 -0.34 -18.20
C GLU A 110 -13.03 -1.76 -17.86
N ASP A 111 -12.29 -2.40 -18.77
CA ASP A 111 -11.75 -3.74 -18.55
C ASP A 111 -10.72 -3.76 -17.41
N TYR A 112 -9.89 -2.72 -17.29
CA TYR A 112 -8.97 -2.57 -16.14
C TYR A 112 -9.73 -2.42 -14.81
N LEU A 113 -10.77 -1.57 -14.79
CA LEU A 113 -11.55 -1.34 -13.58
C LEU A 113 -12.29 -2.60 -13.13
N ASN A 114 -12.89 -3.32 -14.08
CA ASN A 114 -13.72 -4.48 -13.76
C ASN A 114 -12.87 -5.71 -13.43
N ASN A 115 -11.83 -5.99 -14.22
CA ASN A 115 -11.10 -7.25 -14.10
C ASN A 115 -9.88 -7.15 -13.18
N GLU A 116 -9.30 -5.96 -12.99
CA GLU A 116 -8.12 -5.81 -12.12
C GLU A 116 -8.42 -5.04 -10.84
N PHE A 117 -9.08 -3.88 -10.95
CA PHE A 117 -9.30 -3.01 -9.80
C PHE A 117 -10.39 -3.56 -8.87
N GLU A 118 -11.53 -4.00 -9.42
CA GLU A 118 -12.60 -4.63 -8.65
C GLU A 118 -12.13 -5.90 -7.97
N ASP A 119 -11.43 -6.77 -8.70
CA ASP A 119 -10.97 -8.05 -8.16
C ASP A 119 -9.98 -7.85 -7.01
N ARG A 120 -9.14 -6.81 -7.08
CA ARG A 120 -8.31 -6.40 -5.94
C ARG A 120 -9.17 -5.90 -4.79
N LEU A 121 -10.14 -5.03 -5.04
CA LEU A 121 -11.03 -4.50 -4.01
C LEU A 121 -11.83 -5.60 -3.31
N LYS A 122 -12.36 -6.59 -4.05
CA LYS A 122 -13.09 -7.75 -3.52
C LYS A 122 -12.23 -8.60 -2.57
N LYS A 123 -10.91 -8.67 -2.81
CA LYS A 123 -9.95 -9.38 -1.95
C LYS A 123 -9.56 -8.59 -0.69
N LEU A 124 -10.00 -7.34 -0.56
CA LEU A 124 -9.72 -6.48 0.59
C LEU A 124 -10.91 -6.43 1.54
N SER A 125 -10.61 -6.35 2.84
CA SER A 125 -11.65 -6.02 3.83
C SER A 125 -12.12 -4.57 3.64
N ARG A 126 -13.31 -4.24 4.14
CA ARG A 126 -13.89 -2.88 4.03
C ARG A 126 -12.90 -1.78 4.45
N LYS A 127 -12.19 -1.98 5.57
CA LYS A 127 -11.19 -1.04 6.09
C LYS A 127 -9.95 -0.92 5.20
N GLN A 128 -9.51 -2.03 4.60
CA GLN A 128 -8.42 -2.01 3.63
C GLN A 128 -8.83 -1.31 2.33
N GLY A 129 -10.06 -1.48 1.86
CA GLY A 129 -10.60 -0.75 0.72
C GLY A 129 -10.67 0.76 0.96
N GLN A 130 -11.06 1.19 2.16
CA GLN A 130 -11.03 2.61 2.55
C GLN A 130 -9.60 3.19 2.50
N ILE A 131 -8.62 2.47 3.05
CA ILE A 131 -7.21 2.86 2.99
C ILE A 131 -6.73 2.91 1.53
N LEU A 132 -7.14 1.96 0.68
CA LEU A 132 -6.76 1.91 -0.73
C LEU A 132 -7.17 3.20 -1.46
N VAL A 133 -8.43 3.62 -1.30
CA VAL A 133 -8.92 4.84 -1.94
C VAL A 133 -8.21 6.08 -1.41
N LYS A 134 -8.03 6.19 -0.09
CA LYS A 134 -7.28 7.28 0.53
C LYS A 134 -5.86 7.39 -0.02
N LEU A 135 -5.16 6.26 -0.13
CA LEU A 135 -3.81 6.22 -0.69
C LEU A 135 -3.78 6.57 -2.18
N ILE A 136 -4.80 6.20 -2.96
CA ILE A 136 -4.92 6.65 -4.35
C ILE A 136 -5.07 8.17 -4.40
N HIS A 137 -5.98 8.74 -3.59
CA HIS A 137 -6.14 10.19 -3.49
C HIS A 137 -4.86 10.89 -3.05
N ARG A 138 -4.11 10.33 -2.10
CA ARG A 138 -2.79 10.85 -1.69
C ARG A 138 -1.83 10.96 -2.89
N GLN A 139 -1.82 9.97 -3.78
CA GLN A 139 -0.90 9.92 -4.91
C GLN A 139 -1.35 10.75 -6.11
N THR A 140 -2.67 10.85 -6.37
CA THR A 140 -3.20 11.50 -7.57
C THR A 140 -3.77 12.88 -7.32
N GLY A 141 -4.12 13.21 -6.08
CA GLY A 141 -4.84 14.44 -5.70
C GLY A 141 -6.28 14.48 -6.20
N ILE A 142 -6.78 13.37 -6.77
CA ILE A 142 -8.09 13.25 -7.38
C ILE A 142 -8.76 12.03 -6.74
N THR A 143 -10.02 12.17 -6.35
CA THR A 143 -10.73 11.04 -5.72
C THR A 143 -10.85 9.87 -6.70
N THR A 144 -10.84 8.64 -6.21
CA THR A 144 -11.03 7.47 -7.07
C THR A 144 -12.35 7.57 -7.82
N TYR A 145 -13.39 8.12 -7.18
CA TYR A 145 -14.65 8.45 -7.83
C TYR A 145 -14.45 9.38 -9.04
N GLU A 146 -13.70 10.47 -8.93
CA GLU A 146 -13.47 11.38 -10.05
C GLU A 146 -12.62 10.76 -11.16
N LEU A 147 -11.59 9.97 -10.80
CA LEU A 147 -10.75 9.23 -11.75
C LEU A 147 -11.57 8.29 -12.65
N ILE A 148 -12.72 7.82 -12.18
CA ILE A 148 -13.59 6.87 -12.89
C ILE A 148 -14.95 7.48 -13.31
N LYS A 149 -15.30 8.68 -12.83
CA LYS A 149 -16.57 9.38 -13.13
C LYS A 149 -16.74 9.71 -14.62
N THR A 150 -15.63 9.95 -15.31
CA THR A 150 -15.62 10.20 -16.77
C THR A 150 -16.06 8.98 -17.57
N LEU A 151 -16.07 7.78 -16.96
CA LEU A 151 -16.45 6.51 -17.59
C LEU A 151 -17.98 6.26 -17.53
N LYS A 152 -18.75 7.35 -17.67
CA LYS A 152 -20.16 7.55 -17.28
C LYS A 152 -21.17 6.41 -17.51
N SER A 153 -21.03 5.59 -18.55
CA SER A 153 -22.08 4.64 -18.96
C SER A 153 -21.83 3.20 -18.51
N GLY A 154 -20.59 2.71 -18.60
CA GLY A 154 -20.22 1.32 -18.26
C GLY A 154 -19.94 1.11 -16.76
N PHE A 155 -19.22 2.05 -16.15
CA PHE A 155 -18.91 1.98 -14.72
C PHE A 155 -20.16 2.17 -13.82
N LYS A 156 -21.16 2.93 -14.29
CA LYS A 156 -22.42 3.10 -13.54
C LYS A 156 -23.20 1.78 -13.42
N ALA A 157 -23.12 0.91 -14.43
CA ALA A 157 -23.70 -0.43 -14.40
C ALA A 157 -22.90 -1.41 -13.51
N PHE A 158 -21.58 -1.23 -13.45
CA PHE A 158 -20.69 -1.95 -12.53
C PHE A 158 -21.02 -1.67 -11.06
N VAL A 159 -21.25 -0.40 -10.71
CA VAL A 159 -21.61 0.01 -9.34
C VAL A 159 -22.98 -0.57 -8.94
N SER A 160 -23.95 -0.63 -9.85
CA SER A 160 -25.34 -0.98 -9.55
C SER A 160 -25.61 -2.44 -9.19
N ASN A 161 -24.78 -3.39 -9.61
CA ASN A 161 -25.13 -4.81 -9.48
C ASN A 161 -24.52 -5.54 -8.28
N THR A 162 -23.53 -4.98 -7.56
CA THR A 162 -22.87 -5.77 -6.50
C THR A 162 -22.42 -4.98 -5.26
N THR A 163 -22.14 -3.67 -5.33
CA THR A 163 -21.45 -3.00 -4.20
C THR A 163 -21.62 -1.46 -4.11
N ALA A 164 -22.62 -0.87 -4.78
CA ALA A 164 -22.82 0.59 -4.87
C ALA A 164 -22.68 1.38 -3.57
N ASN A 165 -23.37 0.96 -2.51
CA ASN A 165 -23.48 1.75 -1.27
C ASN A 165 -22.21 1.71 -0.42
N LEU A 166 -21.44 0.62 -0.49
CA LEU A 166 -20.16 0.53 0.21
C LEU A 166 -19.06 1.30 -0.53
N PHE A 167 -19.18 1.39 -1.86
CA PHE A 167 -18.22 2.06 -2.72
C PHE A 167 -18.48 3.54 -2.89
N ASP A 168 -19.72 4.04 -2.94
CA ASP A 168 -19.93 5.45 -3.28
C ASP A 168 -19.36 6.41 -2.23
N ILE A 169 -19.50 6.09 -0.93
CA ILE A 169 -18.87 6.88 0.15
C ILE A 169 -17.35 6.69 0.16
N SER A 170 -16.87 5.46 0.04
CA SER A 170 -15.43 5.17 0.13
C SER A 170 -14.64 5.71 -1.06
N LEU A 171 -15.17 5.64 -2.29
CA LEU A 171 -14.52 6.11 -3.52
C LEU A 171 -14.40 7.64 -3.60
N LYS A 172 -15.29 8.37 -2.92
CA LYS A 172 -15.26 9.83 -2.79
C LYS A 172 -14.43 10.30 -1.58
N THR A 173 -13.90 9.37 -0.78
CA THR A 173 -13.15 9.72 0.42
C THR A 173 -11.81 10.35 0.02
N GLU A 174 -11.57 11.54 0.54
CA GLU A 174 -10.32 12.27 0.41
C GLU A 174 -9.32 11.86 1.50
N TYR A 175 -8.03 12.06 1.23
CA TYR A 175 -6.96 11.89 2.20
C TYR A 175 -6.61 13.23 2.85
N LYS A 176 -6.87 13.35 4.15
CA LYS A 176 -6.77 14.61 4.90
C LYS A 176 -5.98 14.42 6.21
N PRO A 177 -4.64 14.30 6.14
CA PRO A 177 -3.82 13.98 7.30
C PRO A 177 -3.90 15.05 8.41
N TYR A 178 -4.14 16.32 8.10
CA TYR A 178 -4.29 17.39 9.10
C TYR A 178 -5.65 17.37 9.84
N GLU A 179 -6.69 16.83 9.22
CA GLU A 179 -8.05 16.85 9.78
C GLU A 179 -8.41 15.51 10.45
N VAL A 180 -8.01 14.40 9.82
CA VAL A 180 -8.40 13.04 10.17
C VAL A 180 -7.24 12.30 10.83
N ASN A 181 -7.43 11.85 12.08
CA ASN A 181 -6.37 11.20 12.85
C ASN A 181 -5.89 9.88 12.20
N GLU A 182 -6.81 9.08 11.64
CA GLU A 182 -6.44 7.87 10.90
C GLU A 182 -5.50 8.19 9.73
N ASP A 183 -5.72 9.30 9.02
CA ASP A 183 -4.90 9.70 7.87
C ASP A 183 -3.52 10.16 8.29
N TYR A 184 -3.41 10.88 9.41
CA TYR A 184 -2.14 11.22 10.05
C TYR A 184 -1.34 9.97 10.45
N LEU A 185 -2.00 8.99 11.08
CA LEU A 185 -1.34 7.74 11.46
C LEU A 185 -0.89 6.96 10.22
N ILE A 186 -1.69 6.96 9.15
CA ILE A 186 -1.30 6.38 7.85
C ILE A 186 -0.07 7.11 7.31
N GLU A 187 -0.01 8.45 7.34
CA GLU A 187 1.14 9.22 6.82
C GLU A 187 2.41 8.88 7.64
N THR A 188 2.27 8.81 8.96
CA THR A 188 3.35 8.38 9.87
C THR A 188 3.87 6.99 9.50
N ILE A 189 2.98 6.04 9.22
CA ILE A 189 3.35 4.68 8.80
C ILE A 189 4.10 4.70 7.46
N LEU A 190 3.63 5.50 6.50
CA LEU A 190 4.24 5.63 5.18
C LEU A 190 5.64 6.24 5.25
N VAL A 191 5.80 7.38 5.92
CA VAL A 191 7.10 8.07 6.08
C VAL A 191 8.13 7.12 6.66
N ARG A 192 7.81 6.47 7.79
CA ARG A 192 8.70 5.49 8.43
C ARG A 192 9.02 4.30 7.51
N ALA A 193 8.04 3.84 6.73
CA ALA A 193 8.24 2.73 5.80
C ALA A 193 9.09 3.12 4.58
N PHE A 194 9.05 4.37 4.15
CA PHE A 194 9.91 4.89 3.10
C PHE A 194 11.34 5.07 3.60
N GLU A 195 11.51 5.66 4.79
CA GLU A 195 12.82 5.85 5.43
C GLU A 195 13.53 4.53 5.70
N SER A 196 12.80 3.52 6.18
CA SER A 196 13.34 2.16 6.39
C SER A 196 13.53 1.35 5.11
N GLY A 197 13.08 1.85 3.96
CA GLY A 197 13.11 1.12 2.68
C GLY A 197 12.11 -0.04 2.58
N ARG A 198 11.21 -0.22 3.57
CA ARG A 198 10.18 -1.27 3.54
C ARG A 198 9.18 -1.08 2.40
N LEU A 199 8.88 0.17 2.05
CA LEU A 199 8.01 0.52 0.92
C LEU A 199 8.76 1.40 -0.06
N LEU A 200 8.49 1.20 -1.35
CA LEU A 200 8.98 2.09 -2.39
C LEU A 200 8.25 3.43 -2.31
N ASN A 201 9.00 4.50 -2.05
CA ASN A 201 8.45 5.85 -1.96
C ASN A 201 7.80 6.27 -3.29
N GLN A 202 6.64 6.90 -3.19
CA GLN A 202 5.96 7.57 -4.27
C GLN A 202 5.50 8.94 -3.78
N THR A 203 5.92 9.97 -4.51
CA THR A 203 5.64 11.37 -4.19
C THR A 203 4.13 11.62 -4.25
N PRO A 204 3.51 12.08 -3.15
CA PRO A 204 2.10 12.44 -3.15
C PRO A 204 1.84 13.62 -4.10
N ALA A 205 0.61 13.72 -4.62
CA ALA A 205 0.21 14.84 -5.47
C ALA A 205 0.28 16.19 -4.73
N ASN A 206 -0.08 16.16 -3.45
CA ASN A 206 0.06 17.28 -2.53
C ASN A 206 1.13 16.92 -1.51
N PRO A 207 2.35 17.50 -1.59
CA PRO A 207 3.41 17.26 -0.62
C PRO A 207 2.94 17.55 0.80
N VAL A 208 3.21 16.61 1.70
CA VAL A 208 2.89 16.74 3.13
C VAL A 208 4.20 16.96 3.87
N ASP A 209 4.33 18.12 4.51
CA ASP A 209 5.39 18.37 5.49
C ASP A 209 5.07 17.54 6.75
N TYR A 210 5.84 16.48 6.97
CA TYR A 210 5.58 15.55 8.07
C TYR A 210 5.89 16.17 9.44
N ASP A 211 6.91 17.02 9.53
CA ASP A 211 7.27 17.67 10.78
C ASP A 211 6.16 18.63 11.22
N ASN A 212 5.66 19.44 10.28
CA ASN A 212 4.52 20.33 10.54
C ASN A 212 3.24 19.54 10.91
N LEU A 213 2.99 18.44 10.21
CA LEU A 213 1.86 17.56 10.49
C LEU A 213 1.95 16.97 11.91
N MET A 214 3.12 16.48 12.31
CA MET A 214 3.36 15.95 13.65
C MET A 214 3.13 17.03 14.71
N GLU A 215 3.71 18.23 14.53
CA GLU A 215 3.51 19.37 15.44
C GLU A 215 2.03 19.76 15.59
N HIS A 216 1.27 19.75 14.49
CA HIS A 216 -0.17 20.02 14.49
C HIS A 216 -0.93 19.06 15.41
N TRP A 217 -0.65 17.75 15.30
CA TRP A 217 -1.32 16.73 16.11
C TRP A 217 -0.84 16.73 17.56
N GLU A 218 0.44 17.01 17.82
CA GLU A 218 0.95 17.18 19.19
C GLU A 218 0.28 18.37 19.89
N ALA A 219 0.14 19.51 19.21
CA ALA A 219 -0.53 20.69 19.76
C ALA A 219 -2.01 20.39 20.09
N LYS A 220 -2.70 19.69 19.18
CA LYS A 220 -4.09 19.25 19.36
C LYS A 220 -4.24 18.30 20.55
N ALA A 221 -3.34 17.34 20.71
CA ALA A 221 -3.34 16.41 21.84
C ALA A 221 -3.11 17.13 23.18
N LYS A 222 -2.14 18.06 23.25
CA LYS A 222 -1.90 18.90 24.43
C LYS A 222 -3.11 19.73 24.82
N ALA A 223 -3.84 20.29 23.85
CA ALA A 223 -5.05 21.07 24.10
C ALA A 223 -6.20 20.23 24.67
N ILE A 224 -6.32 18.96 24.25
CA ILE A 224 -7.32 18.02 24.78
C ILE A 224 -6.98 17.64 26.23
N ASN A 225 -5.71 17.31 26.51
CA ASN A 225 -5.28 16.89 27.86
C ASN A 225 -5.30 18.03 28.90
N LYS A 226 -5.42 19.29 28.47
CA LYS A 226 -5.53 20.46 29.37
C LYS A 226 -6.98 20.78 29.76
N LYS A 227 -7.97 20.18 29.09
CA LYS A 227 -9.40 20.29 29.42
C LYS A 227 -9.82 19.14 30.34
#